data_AF-A0A382XCW1-F1
#
_entry.id   AF-A0A382XCW1-F1
#
_cell.length_a   1.000
_cell.length_b   1.000
_cell.length_c   1.000
_cell.angle_alpha   90.00
_cell.angle_beta   90.00
_cell.angle_gamma   90.00
#
_symmetry.space_group_name_H-M   'P 1'
#
loop_
_entity.id
_entity.type
_entity.pdbx_description
1 polymer ?
#
loop_
_entity_poly.entity_id
_entity_poly.type
_entity_poly.pdbx_seq_one_letter_code
_entity_poly.pdbx_strand_id
1 'polypeptide(L)'
;YNQYFSQDSYRIDMILDENIKASLKLVDGIAVGGLIHFGDEPLGDVSYDQVRVTGQLSYLDVEQWLKAIDELGDVTDVSLNNEIAANVESVVLSIDKLQLYELELERSRARVTRDDAAWLTSLESDMLKGDISVADADDLPIEIRLERLRIDDSDNAANSLGDVRPLEIDDINFSTASLIVDDEAYGSWAFHYRVDDKIARFEEVQAMTAGLRVLRSSTLEWRTTNGVHSTRFTGDIEIEDLATAMQKFGFASSIEGQGLKIDADVMWAGS
;
A
#
# COMPACT_ATOMS: atom_id res chain seq x y z
N TYR A 1 -7.89 37.71 7.99
CA TYR A 1 -9.14 37.07 8.44
C TYR A 1 -10.30 37.87 7.88
N ASN A 2 -10.98 37.37 6.84
CA ASN A 2 -12.16 38.00 6.25
C ASN A 2 -13.29 36.96 6.26
N GLN A 3 -14.36 37.21 7.02
CA GLN A 3 -15.53 36.33 7.07
C GLN A 3 -16.67 36.93 6.24
N TYR A 4 -17.24 36.14 5.33
CA TYR A 4 -18.58 36.36 4.79
C TYR A 4 -19.29 35.03 4.66
N PHE A 5 -20.51 34.96 5.22
CA PHE A 5 -21.77 34.33 4.80
C PHE A 5 -22.63 33.99 6.06
N SER A 6 -23.93 33.71 5.87
CA SER A 6 -25.07 33.87 6.82
C SER A 6 -25.01 33.09 8.15
N GLN A 7 -26.00 33.34 9.03
CA GLN A 7 -26.08 33.01 10.47
C GLN A 7 -25.58 31.64 10.95
N ASP A 8 -25.58 30.58 10.12
CA ASP A 8 -25.27 29.20 10.54
C ASP A 8 -24.09 28.55 9.79
N SER A 9 -23.40 29.27 8.91
CA SER A 9 -22.23 28.74 8.18
C SER A 9 -21.16 29.81 7.99
N TYR A 10 -19.91 29.49 8.28
CA TYR A 10 -18.81 30.44 8.17
C TYR A 10 -17.65 29.89 7.34
N ARG A 11 -17.01 30.79 6.60
CA ARG A 11 -15.79 30.49 5.83
C ARG A 11 -14.57 30.80 6.70
N ILE A 12 -13.65 29.85 6.79
CA ILE A 12 -12.32 30.06 7.34
C ILE A 12 -11.31 30.04 6.20
N ASP A 13 -10.54 31.12 6.08
CA ASP A 13 -9.29 31.12 5.32
C ASP A 13 -8.13 31.09 6.31
N MET A 14 -7.26 30.09 6.16
CA MET A 14 -6.10 29.86 7.01
C MET A 14 -4.85 29.80 6.15
N ILE A 15 -3.78 30.39 6.66
CA ILE A 15 -2.42 30.21 6.15
C ILE A 15 -1.59 29.83 7.38
N LEU A 16 -1.06 28.61 7.39
CA LEU A 16 -0.15 28.12 8.43
C LEU A 16 1.23 27.98 7.79
N ASP A 17 2.16 28.79 8.27
CA ASP A 17 3.45 29.06 7.62
C ASP A 17 3.29 29.44 6.13
N GLU A 18 4.32 29.32 5.31
CA GLU A 18 4.22 29.60 3.87
C GLU A 18 3.64 28.41 3.08
N ASN A 19 3.52 27.24 3.74
CA ASN A 19 3.39 25.94 3.08
C ASN A 19 2.03 25.26 3.30
N ILE A 20 1.11 25.83 4.08
CA ILE A 20 -0.24 25.28 4.23
C ILE A 20 -1.25 26.40 4.07
N LYS A 21 -2.15 26.22 3.11
CA LYS A 21 -3.24 27.16 2.82
C LYS A 21 -4.55 26.41 2.85
N ALA A 22 -5.54 26.92 3.56
CA ALA A 22 -6.86 26.32 3.59
C ALA A 22 -7.95 27.36 3.40
N SER A 23 -9.01 26.98 2.70
CA SER A 23 -10.25 27.73 2.60
C SER A 23 -11.41 26.74 2.79
N LEU A 24 -12.03 26.79 3.97
CA LEU A 24 -13.01 25.81 4.41
C LEU A 24 -14.35 26.46 4.73
N LYS A 25 -15.44 25.79 4.36
CA LYS A 25 -16.81 26.06 4.79
C LYS A 25 -17.10 25.19 6.00
N LEU A 26 -17.46 25.85 7.10
CA LEU A 26 -17.86 25.20 8.34
C LEU A 26 -19.37 25.31 8.58
N VAL A 27 -19.98 24.22 9.07
CA VAL A 27 -21.36 24.15 9.56
C VAL A 27 -21.30 23.49 10.92
N ASP A 28 -21.83 24.14 11.96
CA ASP A 28 -21.79 23.65 13.35
C ASP A 28 -20.38 23.23 13.83
N GLY A 29 -19.34 23.91 13.36
CA GLY A 29 -17.94 23.61 13.69
C GLY A 29 -17.28 22.51 12.83
N ILE A 30 -18.04 21.86 11.93
CA ILE A 30 -17.57 20.77 11.08
C ILE A 30 -17.21 21.29 9.69
N ALA A 31 -16.08 20.84 9.14
CA ALA A 31 -15.69 21.13 7.77
C ALA A 31 -16.47 20.27 6.78
N VAL A 32 -17.40 20.91 6.06
CA VAL A 32 -18.30 20.24 5.09
C VAL A 32 -17.91 20.53 3.64
N GLY A 33 -16.93 21.41 3.41
CA GLY A 33 -16.53 21.78 2.07
C GLY A 33 -15.30 22.68 2.04
N GLY A 34 -14.55 22.66 0.94
CA GLY A 34 -13.43 23.57 0.73
C GLY A 34 -12.16 22.88 0.26
N LEU A 35 -11.04 23.58 0.38
CA LEU A 35 -9.73 23.12 -0.04
C LEU A 35 -8.70 23.29 1.08
N ILE A 36 -7.95 22.24 1.36
CA ILE A 36 -6.68 22.28 2.09
C ILE A 36 -5.57 22.02 1.06
N HIS A 37 -4.56 22.88 1.03
CA HIS A 37 -3.46 22.81 0.10
C HIS A 37 -2.11 22.87 0.81
N PHE A 38 -1.26 21.89 0.54
CA PHE A 38 0.13 21.82 0.99
C PHE A 38 1.09 22.32 -0.10
N GLY A 39 2.07 23.11 0.30
CA GLY A 39 3.04 23.78 -0.58
C GLY A 39 2.75 25.26 -0.82
N ASP A 40 3.60 25.84 -1.67
CA ASP A 40 3.72 27.29 -1.80
C ASP A 40 2.79 27.88 -2.86
N GLU A 41 2.18 27.03 -3.68
CA GLU A 41 1.24 27.46 -4.70
C GLU A 41 0.00 28.15 -4.09
N PRO A 42 -0.53 29.18 -4.76
CA PRO A 42 -1.75 29.84 -4.30
C PRO A 42 -2.95 28.90 -4.44
N LEU A 43 -3.94 29.06 -3.55
CA LEU A 43 -5.23 28.40 -3.72
C LEU A 43 -5.86 28.89 -5.03
N GLY A 44 -6.12 27.97 -5.96
CA GLY A 44 -6.89 28.23 -7.17
C GLY A 44 -8.38 28.41 -6.86
N ASP A 45 -9.24 28.03 -7.80
CA ASP A 45 -10.69 28.03 -7.56
C ASP A 45 -11.06 27.00 -6.48
N VAL A 46 -11.76 27.46 -5.43
CA VAL A 46 -12.21 26.63 -4.31
C VAL A 46 -13.69 26.32 -4.44
N SER A 47 -14.02 25.03 -4.49
CA SER A 47 -15.40 24.55 -4.31
C SER A 47 -15.65 24.22 -2.84
N TYR A 48 -16.89 24.42 -2.38
CA TYR A 48 -17.31 24.27 -0.98
C TYR A 48 -18.45 23.25 -0.79
N ASP A 49 -18.56 22.31 -1.72
CA ASP A 49 -19.49 21.18 -1.73
C ASP A 49 -18.98 19.97 -0.95
N GLN A 50 -17.66 19.75 -0.99
CA GLN A 50 -16.92 18.70 -0.31
C GLN A 50 -15.51 19.20 0.02
N VAL A 51 -14.88 18.60 1.02
CA VAL A 51 -13.50 18.90 1.41
C VAL A 51 -12.55 18.16 0.46
N ARG A 52 -11.60 18.90 -0.09
CA ARG A 52 -10.51 18.37 -0.91
C ARG A 52 -9.18 18.73 -0.29
N VAL A 53 -8.24 17.80 -0.33
CA VAL A 53 -6.86 18.00 0.12
C VAL A 53 -5.95 17.86 -1.09
N THR A 54 -5.05 18.81 -1.30
CA THR A 54 -4.13 18.81 -2.44
C THR A 54 -2.75 19.27 -2.02
N GLY A 55 -1.73 19.07 -2.86
CA GLY A 55 -0.47 19.78 -2.70
C GLY A 55 0.78 18.96 -2.91
N GLN A 56 1.90 19.55 -2.47
CA GLN A 56 3.23 18.97 -2.53
C GLN A 56 3.83 18.90 -1.13
N LEU A 57 4.43 17.77 -0.78
CA LEU A 57 5.09 17.51 0.49
C LEU A 57 6.51 17.02 0.24
N SER A 58 7.48 17.50 1.00
CA SER A 58 8.84 16.96 0.96
C SER A 58 8.93 15.61 1.69
N TYR A 59 8.09 15.40 2.69
CA TYR A 59 8.06 14.17 3.48
C TYR A 59 6.65 13.91 4.02
N LEU A 60 6.21 12.66 3.98
CA LEU A 60 5.01 12.19 4.67
C LEU A 60 5.29 10.84 5.31
N ASP A 61 5.02 10.72 6.60
CA ASP A 61 5.03 9.46 7.34
C ASP A 61 3.60 9.07 7.68
N VAL A 62 3.14 7.96 7.12
CA VAL A 62 1.73 7.55 7.26
C VAL A 62 1.42 7.06 8.66
N GLU A 63 2.35 6.37 9.34
CA GLU A 63 2.12 5.90 10.71
C GLU A 63 2.00 7.09 11.67
N GLN A 64 2.91 8.07 11.56
CA GLN A 64 2.86 9.29 12.36
C GLN A 64 1.60 10.11 12.06
N TRP A 65 1.18 10.16 10.79
CA TRP A 65 -0.03 10.87 10.40
C TRP A 65 -1.31 10.22 10.95
N LEU A 66 -1.42 8.90 10.86
CA LEU A 66 -2.55 8.16 11.43
C LEU A 66 -2.61 8.34 12.95
N LYS A 67 -1.47 8.27 13.62
CA LYS A 67 -1.37 8.55 15.06
C LYS A 67 -1.80 9.98 15.40
N ALA A 68 -1.42 10.97 14.61
CA ALA A 68 -1.84 12.35 14.82
C ALA A 68 -3.36 12.53 14.65
N ILE A 69 -3.98 11.82 13.69
CA ILE A 69 -5.45 11.81 13.54
C ILE A 69 -6.11 11.17 14.76
N ASP A 70 -5.58 10.05 15.26
CA ASP A 70 -6.10 9.37 16.45
C ASP A 70 -6.03 10.27 17.69
N GLU A 71 -4.86 10.87 17.96
CA GLU A 71 -4.65 11.83 19.06
C GLU A 71 -5.54 13.08 18.94
N LEU A 72 -5.82 13.54 17.71
CA LEU A 72 -6.78 14.63 17.49
C LEU A 72 -8.22 14.18 17.75
N GLY A 73 -8.58 12.95 17.40
CA GLY A 73 -9.87 12.35 17.69
C GLY A 73 -10.19 12.38 19.19
N ASP A 74 -9.20 12.06 20.03
CA ASP A 74 -9.33 12.03 21.50
C ASP A 74 -9.68 13.38 22.15
N VAL A 75 -9.37 14.50 21.47
CA VAL A 75 -9.59 15.86 22.00
C VAL A 75 -10.75 16.59 21.32
N THR A 76 -11.46 15.93 20.41
CA THR A 76 -12.62 16.50 19.71
C THR A 76 -13.94 15.89 20.17
N ASP A 77 -15.01 16.68 20.17
CA ASP A 77 -16.36 16.21 20.55
C ASP A 77 -17.07 15.43 19.44
N VAL A 78 -16.46 15.35 18.24
CA VAL A 78 -17.00 14.66 17.05
C VAL A 78 -16.15 13.43 16.74
N SER A 79 -16.76 12.44 16.07
CA SER A 79 -15.98 11.32 15.55
C SER A 79 -15.22 11.76 14.31
N LEU A 80 -13.94 12.09 14.47
CA LEU A 80 -13.11 12.60 13.38
C LEU A 80 -13.09 11.66 12.16
N ASN A 81 -13.04 10.35 12.39
CA ASN A 81 -13.12 9.35 11.32
C ASN A 81 -14.45 9.43 10.54
N ASN A 82 -15.58 9.60 11.23
CA ASN A 82 -16.88 9.76 10.58
C ASN A 82 -16.97 11.08 9.81
N GLU A 83 -16.39 12.17 10.34
CA GLU A 83 -16.42 13.46 9.65
C GLU A 83 -15.50 13.49 8.42
N ILE A 84 -14.31 12.88 8.51
CA ILE A 84 -13.43 12.69 7.35
C ILE A 84 -14.17 11.84 6.32
N ALA A 85 -14.78 10.74 6.76
CA ALA A 85 -15.55 9.84 5.91
C ALA A 85 -16.71 10.52 5.17
N ALA A 86 -17.43 11.41 5.85
CA ALA A 86 -18.62 12.05 5.30
C ALA A 86 -18.31 13.27 4.41
N ASN A 87 -17.19 13.95 4.66
CA ASN A 87 -16.95 15.28 4.08
C ASN A 87 -15.69 15.36 3.21
N VAL A 88 -14.75 14.40 3.27
CA VAL A 88 -13.55 14.41 2.42
C VAL A 88 -13.80 13.61 1.16
N GLU A 89 -13.83 14.29 0.02
CA GLU A 89 -13.99 13.63 -1.29
C GLU A 89 -12.66 13.07 -1.81
N SER A 90 -11.58 13.85 -1.68
CA SER A 90 -10.30 13.45 -2.26
C SER A 90 -9.09 14.06 -1.56
N VAL A 91 -8.01 13.29 -1.52
CA VAL A 91 -6.65 13.74 -1.17
C VAL A 91 -5.75 13.48 -2.37
N VAL A 92 -5.08 14.50 -2.91
CA VAL A 92 -4.17 14.39 -4.07
C VAL A 92 -2.83 15.02 -3.73
N LEU A 93 -1.81 14.21 -3.48
CA LEU A 93 -0.51 14.67 -3.01
C LEU A 93 0.61 14.19 -3.93
N SER A 94 1.54 15.10 -4.21
CA SER A 94 2.90 14.75 -4.68
C SER A 94 3.83 14.80 -3.47
N ILE A 95 4.61 13.75 -3.26
CA ILE A 95 5.38 13.55 -2.04
C ILE A 95 6.80 13.13 -2.45
N ASP A 96 7.82 13.92 -2.09
CA ASP A 96 9.21 13.59 -2.46
C ASP A 96 9.67 12.30 -1.79
N LYS A 97 9.33 12.12 -0.50
CA LYS A 97 9.60 10.92 0.29
C LYS A 97 8.38 10.53 1.12
N LEU A 98 7.79 9.39 0.78
CA LEU A 98 6.64 8.83 1.50
C LEU A 98 7.10 7.60 2.29
N GLN A 99 6.97 7.65 3.61
CA GLN A 99 7.21 6.52 4.50
C GLN A 99 5.88 5.80 4.78
N LEU A 100 5.77 4.56 4.28
CA LEU A 100 4.67 3.63 4.52
C LEU A 100 5.17 2.50 5.42
N TYR A 101 5.02 2.64 6.74
CA TYR A 101 5.60 1.72 7.71
C TYR A 101 7.11 1.56 7.49
N GLU A 102 7.60 0.37 7.16
CA GLU A 102 9.03 0.13 6.86
C GLU A 102 9.42 0.47 5.41
N LEU A 103 8.43 0.75 4.55
CA LEU A 103 8.63 0.99 3.13
C LEU A 103 8.82 2.47 2.82
N GLU A 104 9.99 2.82 2.28
CA GLU A 104 10.28 4.17 1.81
C GLU A 104 10.03 4.27 0.30
N LEU A 105 9.21 5.26 -0.10
CA LEU A 105 8.86 5.51 -1.50
C LEU A 105 9.31 6.91 -1.92
N GLU A 106 10.25 6.98 -2.86
CA GLU A 106 10.64 8.23 -3.50
C GLU A 106 9.65 8.66 -4.59
N ARG A 107 9.48 9.99 -4.74
CA ARG A 107 8.71 10.63 -5.83
C ARG A 107 7.31 10.06 -5.99
N SER A 108 6.60 9.99 -4.89
CA SER A 108 5.27 9.40 -4.80
C SER A 108 4.18 10.37 -5.25
N ARG A 109 3.21 9.88 -6.00
CA ARG A 109 1.94 10.53 -6.27
C ARG A 109 0.84 9.66 -5.68
N ALA A 110 0.12 10.20 -4.70
CA ALA A 110 -0.97 9.53 -4.02
C ALA A 110 -2.29 10.22 -4.34
N ARG A 111 -3.30 9.46 -4.72
CA ARG A 111 -4.69 9.90 -4.82
C ARG A 111 -5.54 9.01 -3.94
N VAL A 112 -6.10 9.57 -2.88
CA VAL A 112 -7.07 8.91 -2.01
C VAL A 112 -8.45 9.47 -2.33
N THR A 113 -9.43 8.59 -2.50
CA THR A 113 -10.84 8.93 -2.71
C THR A 113 -11.72 8.02 -1.90
N ARG A 114 -12.93 8.50 -1.59
CA ARG A 114 -13.94 7.70 -0.92
C ARG A 114 -14.85 7.00 -1.93
N ASP A 115 -15.13 5.73 -1.69
CA ASP A 115 -16.26 4.97 -2.26
C ASP A 115 -17.33 4.72 -1.18
N ASP A 116 -18.45 4.08 -1.52
CA ASP A 116 -19.60 3.91 -0.61
C ASP A 116 -19.24 3.25 0.73
N ALA A 117 -18.28 2.32 0.75
CA ALA A 117 -17.89 1.55 1.95
C ALA A 117 -16.38 1.26 2.04
N ALA A 118 -15.56 2.04 1.32
CA ALA A 118 -14.12 1.83 1.27
C ALA A 118 -13.35 3.11 0.91
N TRP A 119 -12.12 3.18 1.37
CA TRP A 119 -11.11 4.13 0.89
C TRP A 119 -10.32 3.52 -0.25
N LEU A 120 -10.25 4.24 -1.37
CA LEU A 120 -9.50 3.85 -2.56
C LEU A 120 -8.28 4.75 -2.68
N THR A 121 -7.10 4.14 -2.76
CA THR A 121 -5.82 4.84 -2.91
C THR A 121 -5.14 4.36 -4.18
N SER A 122 -4.94 5.26 -5.15
CA SER A 122 -4.02 5.04 -6.25
C SER A 122 -2.66 5.62 -5.89
N LEU A 123 -1.61 4.82 -6.01
CA LEU A 123 -0.25 5.18 -5.63
C LEU A 123 0.73 4.87 -6.77
N GLU A 124 1.55 5.85 -7.11
CA GLU A 124 2.60 5.73 -8.13
C GLU A 124 3.90 6.33 -7.59
N SER A 125 4.99 5.56 -7.63
CA SER A 125 6.33 5.97 -7.23
C SER A 125 7.36 5.34 -8.17
N ASP A 126 8.65 5.59 -7.94
CA ASP A 126 9.71 4.88 -8.67
C ASP A 126 9.66 3.37 -8.38
N MET A 127 9.21 2.96 -7.20
CA MET A 127 9.19 1.56 -6.76
C MET A 127 7.90 0.81 -7.12
N LEU A 128 6.72 1.45 -7.06
CA LEU A 128 5.46 0.76 -7.33
C LEU A 128 4.45 1.61 -8.11
N LYS A 129 3.46 0.93 -8.70
CA LYS A 129 2.28 1.58 -9.28
C LYS A 129 1.08 0.68 -9.12
N GLY A 130 -0.01 1.19 -8.56
CA GLY A 130 -1.27 0.46 -8.47
C GLY A 130 -2.28 1.08 -7.53
N ASP A 131 -3.22 0.24 -7.11
CA ASP A 131 -4.35 0.62 -6.27
C ASP A 131 -4.38 -0.20 -4.98
N ILE A 132 -4.77 0.46 -3.90
CA ILE A 132 -4.99 -0.09 -2.56
C ILE A 132 -6.42 0.26 -2.17
N SER A 133 -7.18 -0.70 -1.67
CA SER A 133 -8.53 -0.48 -1.15
C SER A 133 -8.63 -1.00 0.28
N VAL A 134 -9.07 -0.13 1.18
CA VAL A 134 -9.29 -0.43 2.60
C VAL A 134 -10.78 -0.27 2.87
N ALA A 135 -11.45 -1.34 3.27
CA ALA A 135 -12.87 -1.29 3.60
C ALA A 135 -13.10 -0.55 4.92
N ASP A 136 -14.29 0.03 5.09
CA ASP A 136 -14.69 0.60 6.38
C ASP A 136 -14.88 -0.47 7.46
N ALA A 137 -15.07 -1.74 7.06
CA ALA A 137 -15.19 -2.86 7.97
C ALA A 137 -13.81 -3.45 8.26
N ASP A 138 -13.42 -3.44 9.54
CA ASP A 138 -12.10 -3.87 10.02
C ASP A 138 -11.83 -5.39 9.86
N ASP A 139 -12.86 -6.18 9.51
CA ASP A 139 -12.76 -7.64 9.33
C ASP A 139 -12.56 -8.06 7.87
N LEU A 140 -12.51 -7.11 6.94
CA LEU A 140 -12.24 -7.37 5.53
C LEU A 140 -10.76 -7.15 5.19
N PRO A 141 -10.18 -8.01 4.31
CA PRO A 141 -8.78 -7.87 3.92
C PRO A 141 -8.54 -6.58 3.12
N ILE A 142 -7.34 -6.03 3.27
CA ILE A 142 -6.86 -4.95 2.42
C ILE A 142 -6.60 -5.49 1.01
N GLU A 143 -7.17 -4.84 0.02
CA GLU A 143 -7.01 -5.23 -1.39
C GLU A 143 -5.88 -4.42 -2.04
N ILE A 144 -4.79 -5.10 -2.42
CA ILE A 144 -3.62 -4.49 -3.06
C ILE A 144 -3.48 -5.06 -4.48
N ARG A 145 -3.64 -4.20 -5.48
CA ARG A 145 -3.51 -4.56 -6.90
C ARG A 145 -2.52 -3.64 -7.58
N LEU A 146 -1.34 -4.17 -7.85
CA LEU A 146 -0.25 -3.44 -8.48
C LEU A 146 -0.15 -3.75 -9.97
N GLU A 147 0.00 -2.71 -10.77
CA GLU A 147 0.49 -2.85 -12.14
C GLU A 147 1.97 -3.23 -12.13
N ARG A 148 2.73 -2.67 -11.18
CA ARG A 148 4.17 -2.86 -11.06
C ARG A 148 4.62 -2.79 -9.61
N LEU A 149 5.51 -3.69 -9.26
CA LEU A 149 6.32 -3.63 -8.05
C LEU A 149 7.78 -3.87 -8.42
N ARG A 150 8.67 -2.97 -8.00
CA ARG A 150 10.11 -3.09 -8.13
C ARG A 150 10.72 -3.26 -6.73
N ILE A 151 11.67 -4.17 -6.60
CA ILE A 151 12.45 -4.38 -5.38
C ILE A 151 13.92 -4.30 -5.80
N ASP A 152 14.70 -3.45 -5.15
CA ASP A 152 16.14 -3.35 -5.37
C ASP A 152 16.85 -3.90 -4.11
N ASP A 153 17.50 -5.06 -4.22
CA ASP A 153 18.21 -5.76 -3.13
C ASP A 153 19.58 -5.12 -2.85
N SER A 154 20.01 -4.13 -3.67
CA SER A 154 21.32 -3.50 -3.56
C SER A 154 21.47 -2.51 -2.40
N ASP A 155 20.40 -2.09 -1.74
CA ASP A 155 20.46 -1.22 -0.55
C ASP A 155 20.36 -2.03 0.75
N ASN A 156 21.52 -2.51 1.21
CA ASN A 156 21.78 -3.05 2.55
C ASN A 156 21.01 -4.32 2.95
N ALA A 157 21.46 -5.44 2.38
CA ALA A 157 21.32 -6.82 2.85
C ALA A 157 21.91 -7.10 4.26
N ALA A 158 21.51 -6.33 5.27
CA ALA A 158 21.82 -6.62 6.67
C ALA A 158 20.61 -6.63 7.61
N ASN A 159 19.39 -6.26 7.16
CA ASN A 159 18.21 -6.19 8.04
C ASN A 159 16.85 -6.46 7.34
N SER A 160 16.81 -7.22 6.24
CA SER A 160 15.72 -7.06 5.25
C SER A 160 14.36 -7.71 5.52
N LEU A 161 14.21 -8.65 6.46
CA LEU A 161 12.91 -9.19 6.92
C LEU A 161 12.93 -9.70 8.38
N GLY A 162 14.07 -9.59 9.08
CA GLY A 162 14.23 -10.10 10.45
C GLY A 162 13.51 -9.28 11.51
N ASP A 163 13.26 -8.00 11.22
CA ASP A 163 12.50 -7.09 12.08
C ASP A 163 11.01 -7.06 11.71
N VAL A 164 10.64 -7.57 10.52
CA VAL A 164 9.24 -7.70 10.11
C VAL A 164 8.53 -8.62 11.08
N ARG A 165 7.39 -8.13 11.59
CA ARG A 165 6.49 -8.87 12.47
C ARG A 165 5.30 -9.32 11.65
N PRO A 166 5.31 -10.55 11.11
CA PRO A 166 4.27 -10.98 10.18
C PRO A 166 2.90 -10.96 10.85
N LEU A 167 2.87 -11.25 12.16
CA LEU A 167 1.64 -11.30 12.94
C LEU A 167 1.02 -9.92 13.21
N GLU A 168 1.70 -8.82 12.87
CA GLU A 168 1.23 -7.44 13.01
C GLU A 168 0.72 -6.86 11.68
N ILE A 169 0.77 -7.64 10.60
CA ILE A 169 0.26 -7.24 9.28
C ILE A 169 -1.18 -7.73 9.16
N ASP A 170 -2.10 -6.84 8.79
CA ASP A 170 -3.50 -7.18 8.54
C ASP A 170 -3.66 -8.16 7.37
N ASP A 171 -4.83 -8.80 7.29
CA ASP A 171 -5.14 -9.68 6.16
C ASP A 171 -5.09 -8.90 4.83
N ILE A 172 -4.37 -9.43 3.84
CA ILE A 172 -4.17 -8.76 2.54
C ILE A 172 -4.53 -9.70 1.41
N ASN A 173 -5.20 -9.18 0.39
CA ASN A 173 -5.28 -9.80 -0.94
C ASN A 173 -4.34 -9.05 -1.87
N PHE A 174 -3.25 -9.70 -2.26
CA PHE A 174 -2.19 -9.07 -3.04
C PHE A 174 -2.16 -9.61 -4.46
N SER A 175 -1.92 -8.71 -5.42
CA SER A 175 -1.49 -9.08 -6.76
C SER A 175 -0.58 -8.01 -7.37
N THR A 176 0.36 -8.44 -8.20
CA THR A 176 1.13 -7.59 -9.10
C THR A 176 1.20 -8.19 -10.49
N ALA A 177 0.98 -7.38 -11.52
CA ALA A 177 1.13 -7.81 -12.91
C ALA A 177 2.61 -7.93 -13.32
N SER A 178 3.50 -7.15 -12.69
CA SER A 178 4.93 -7.12 -13.00
C SER A 178 5.75 -6.90 -11.73
N LEU A 179 6.31 -7.98 -11.20
CA LEU A 179 7.37 -7.96 -10.21
C LEU A 179 8.73 -7.84 -10.91
N ILE A 180 9.53 -6.87 -10.48
CA ILE A 180 10.90 -6.66 -10.92
C ILE A 180 11.78 -6.71 -9.68
N VAL A 181 12.82 -7.53 -9.69
CA VAL A 181 13.81 -7.61 -8.60
C VAL A 181 15.19 -7.40 -9.21
N ASP A 182 15.95 -6.40 -8.73
CA ASP A 182 17.29 -6.05 -9.25
C ASP A 182 17.33 -5.93 -10.79
N ASP A 183 16.40 -5.16 -11.36
CA ASP A 183 16.21 -5.00 -12.81
C ASP A 183 15.78 -6.27 -13.58
N GLU A 184 15.62 -7.41 -12.93
CA GLU A 184 15.18 -8.65 -13.54
C GLU A 184 13.66 -8.85 -13.41
N ALA A 185 13.03 -9.34 -14.48
CA ALA A 185 11.58 -9.54 -14.51
C ALA A 185 11.18 -10.88 -13.89
N TYR A 186 10.54 -10.82 -12.72
CA TYR A 186 9.96 -11.97 -11.99
C TYR A 186 8.47 -12.20 -12.31
N GLY A 187 7.93 -11.47 -13.30
CA GLY A 187 6.60 -11.67 -13.86
C GLY A 187 5.48 -11.39 -12.88
N SER A 188 4.35 -12.09 -12.99
CA SER A 188 3.16 -11.78 -12.20
C SER A 188 3.07 -12.64 -10.94
N TRP A 189 2.59 -12.07 -9.83
CA TRP A 189 2.40 -12.75 -8.55
C TRP A 189 1.06 -12.37 -7.95
N ALA A 190 0.40 -13.31 -7.27
CA ALA A 190 -0.74 -13.04 -6.41
C ALA A 190 -0.84 -14.06 -5.28
N PHE A 191 -1.36 -13.63 -4.14
CA PHE A 191 -1.60 -14.46 -2.96
C PHE A 191 -2.56 -13.77 -2.01
N HIS A 192 -3.12 -14.54 -1.08
CA HIS A 192 -3.86 -14.04 0.06
C HIS A 192 -2.98 -14.19 1.31
N TYR A 193 -2.61 -13.08 1.92
CA TYR A 193 -1.89 -13.07 3.19
C TYR A 193 -2.89 -13.13 4.33
N ARG A 194 -2.72 -14.10 5.22
CA ARG A 194 -3.58 -14.33 6.39
C ARG A 194 -2.73 -14.57 7.62
N VAL A 195 -3.15 -13.99 8.74
CA VAL A 195 -2.48 -14.21 10.03
C VAL A 195 -3.36 -15.08 10.93
N ASP A 196 -2.75 -16.11 11.54
CA ASP A 196 -3.27 -16.74 12.76
C ASP A 196 -2.34 -16.46 13.95
N ASP A 197 -2.74 -16.86 15.17
CA ASP A 197 -2.00 -16.67 16.43
C ASP A 197 -0.47 -16.91 16.36
N LYS A 198 0.03 -17.77 15.46
CA LYS A 198 1.46 -18.13 15.36
C LYS A 198 2.02 -18.24 13.95
N ILE A 199 1.17 -18.16 12.92
CA ILE A 199 1.56 -18.46 11.55
C ILE A 199 1.05 -17.37 10.62
N ALA A 200 1.96 -16.76 9.88
CA ALA A 200 1.63 -15.99 8.69
C ALA A 200 1.52 -16.96 7.50
N ARG A 201 0.39 -16.94 6.81
CA ARG A 201 0.09 -17.82 5.68
C ARG A 201 -0.11 -17.00 4.43
N PHE A 202 0.51 -17.45 3.35
CA PHE A 202 0.23 -17.02 2.01
C PHE A 202 -0.57 -18.14 1.38
N GLU A 203 -1.88 -17.92 1.26
CA GLU A 203 -2.81 -18.82 0.64
C GLU A 203 -2.96 -18.48 -0.84
N GLU A 204 -3.37 -19.48 -1.62
CA GLU A 204 -3.65 -19.31 -3.04
C GLU A 204 -2.51 -18.69 -3.86
N VAL A 205 -1.27 -19.04 -3.51
CA VAL A 205 -0.08 -18.49 -4.15
C VAL A 205 -0.07 -18.88 -5.61
N GLN A 206 -0.04 -17.89 -6.49
CA GLN A 206 0.08 -18.08 -7.93
C GLN A 206 1.11 -17.12 -8.49
N ALA A 207 1.94 -17.63 -9.39
CA ALA A 207 2.97 -16.85 -10.02
C ALA A 207 3.26 -17.34 -11.44
N MET A 208 3.68 -16.41 -12.30
CA MET A 208 4.28 -16.72 -13.58
C MET A 208 5.63 -16.01 -13.62
N THR A 209 6.69 -16.75 -13.33
CA THR A 209 8.03 -16.20 -13.12
C THR A 209 9.06 -17.07 -13.81
N ALA A 210 10.06 -16.48 -14.47
CA ALA A 210 11.20 -17.20 -15.04
C ALA A 210 10.88 -18.49 -15.85
N GLY A 211 9.71 -18.57 -16.51
CA GLY A 211 9.29 -19.77 -17.26
C GLY A 211 8.62 -20.87 -16.41
N LEU A 212 8.43 -20.61 -15.12
CA LEU A 212 7.69 -21.40 -14.15
C LEU A 212 6.28 -20.82 -13.99
N ARG A 213 5.33 -21.71 -13.70
CA ARG A 213 3.99 -21.36 -13.26
C ARG A 213 3.69 -22.03 -11.93
N VAL A 214 3.56 -21.24 -10.86
CA VAL A 214 3.08 -21.71 -9.57
C VAL A 214 1.56 -21.73 -9.61
N LEU A 215 0.96 -22.88 -9.31
CA LEU A 215 -0.50 -23.02 -9.34
C LEU A 215 -1.12 -22.49 -8.05
N ARG A 216 -2.32 -21.91 -8.18
CA ARG A 216 -3.13 -21.36 -7.07
C ARG A 216 -3.43 -22.36 -5.94
N SER A 217 -3.20 -23.65 -6.10
CA SER A 217 -3.25 -24.62 -5.00
C SER A 217 -2.11 -24.47 -3.99
N SER A 218 -1.08 -23.68 -4.33
CA SER A 218 0.14 -23.55 -3.54
C SER A 218 -0.03 -22.63 -2.34
N THR A 219 0.73 -22.91 -1.30
CA THR A 219 0.74 -22.17 -0.04
C THR A 219 2.17 -21.92 0.42
N LEU A 220 2.39 -20.82 1.13
CA LEU A 220 3.62 -20.55 1.85
C LEU A 220 3.29 -20.24 3.31
N GLU A 221 3.98 -20.88 4.24
CA GLU A 221 3.83 -20.64 5.68
C GLU A 221 5.13 -20.01 6.20
N TRP A 222 5.00 -18.85 6.85
CA TRP A 222 6.09 -18.20 7.56
C TRP A 222 5.83 -18.29 9.06
N ARG A 223 6.80 -18.88 9.78
CA ARG A 223 6.72 -19.09 11.23
C ARG A 223 7.90 -18.44 11.93
N THR A 224 7.62 -17.89 13.10
CA THR A 224 8.65 -17.39 14.01
C THR A 224 8.59 -18.17 15.32
N THR A 225 9.62 -18.97 15.60
CA THR A 225 9.72 -19.75 16.85
C THR A 225 10.96 -19.32 17.62
N ASN A 226 10.78 -18.77 18.83
CA ASN A 226 11.88 -18.26 19.68
C ASN A 226 12.80 -17.26 18.94
N GLY A 227 12.23 -16.40 18.08
CA GLY A 227 12.98 -15.44 17.28
C GLY A 227 13.69 -16.04 16.05
N VAL A 228 13.51 -17.33 15.77
CA VAL A 228 14.02 -17.97 14.55
C VAL A 228 12.89 -18.06 13.53
N HIS A 229 13.13 -17.49 12.35
CA HIS A 229 12.21 -17.54 11.22
C HIS A 229 12.41 -18.83 10.41
N SER A 230 11.31 -19.41 9.95
CA SER A 230 11.31 -20.52 9.00
C SER A 230 10.17 -20.37 8.01
N THR A 231 10.46 -20.63 6.74
CA THR A 231 9.49 -20.60 5.66
C THR A 231 9.32 -21.99 5.07
N ARG A 232 8.07 -22.40 4.81
CA ARG A 232 7.73 -23.64 4.12
C ARG A 232 6.84 -23.34 2.93
N PHE A 233 7.24 -23.82 1.76
CA PHE A 233 6.41 -23.81 0.55
C PHE A 233 5.85 -25.21 0.31
N THR A 234 4.56 -25.29 0.02
CA THR A 234 3.89 -26.52 -0.43
C THR A 234 3.04 -26.20 -1.64
N GLY A 235 3.25 -26.88 -2.76
CA GLY A 235 2.45 -26.59 -3.95
C GLY A 235 2.93 -27.23 -5.24
N ASP A 236 2.16 -26.95 -6.29
CA ASP A 236 2.36 -27.46 -7.63
C ASP A 236 3.04 -26.40 -8.51
N ILE A 237 4.16 -26.78 -9.14
CA ILE A 237 4.89 -25.96 -10.09
C ILE A 237 4.83 -26.63 -11.46
N GLU A 238 4.41 -25.88 -12.48
CA GLU A 238 4.46 -26.30 -13.86
C GLU A 238 5.58 -25.57 -14.61
N ILE A 239 6.30 -26.32 -15.45
CA ILE A 239 7.35 -25.80 -16.31
C ILE A 239 7.01 -26.20 -17.74
N GLU A 240 6.65 -25.22 -18.56
CA GLU A 240 6.26 -25.47 -19.95
C GLU A 240 7.46 -25.95 -20.77
N ASP A 241 8.60 -25.28 -20.63
CA ASP A 241 9.85 -25.59 -21.28
C ASP A 241 11.00 -25.48 -20.28
N LEU A 242 11.58 -26.62 -19.91
CA LEU A 242 12.66 -26.70 -18.93
C LEU A 242 13.93 -26.00 -19.41
N ALA A 243 14.25 -26.07 -20.70
CA ALA A 243 15.45 -25.43 -21.24
C ALA A 243 15.31 -23.89 -21.13
N THR A 244 14.13 -23.36 -21.42
CA THR A 244 13.82 -21.93 -21.29
C THR A 244 13.90 -21.47 -19.84
N ALA A 245 13.32 -22.25 -18.91
CA ALA A 245 13.38 -21.93 -17.48
C ALA A 245 14.84 -21.94 -16.97
N MET A 246 15.62 -22.97 -17.31
CA MET A 246 17.04 -23.06 -16.92
C MET A 246 17.86 -21.86 -17.42
N GLN A 247 17.63 -21.41 -18.66
CA GLN A 247 18.32 -20.24 -19.21
C GLN A 247 17.98 -18.95 -18.46
N LYS A 248 16.71 -18.77 -18.06
CA LYS A 248 16.29 -17.60 -17.28
C LYS A 248 16.91 -17.59 -15.88
N PHE A 249 17.15 -18.75 -15.28
CA PHE A 249 17.90 -18.87 -14.03
C PHE A 249 19.44 -18.86 -14.22
N GLY A 250 19.95 -18.53 -15.42
CA GLY A 250 21.38 -18.44 -15.69
C GLY A 250 22.13 -19.77 -15.82
N PHE A 251 21.41 -20.90 -15.91
CA PHE A 251 22.00 -22.23 -16.13
C PHE A 251 22.12 -22.58 -17.62
N ALA A 252 23.11 -23.40 -17.96
CA ALA A 252 23.21 -23.98 -19.30
C ALA A 252 22.07 -24.98 -19.54
N SER A 253 21.31 -24.80 -20.63
CA SER A 253 20.25 -25.73 -21.04
C SER A 253 20.86 -27.02 -21.61
N SER A 254 21.15 -27.97 -20.73
CA SER A 254 21.67 -29.30 -21.09
C SER A 254 20.60 -30.40 -20.99
N ILE A 255 19.41 -30.06 -20.49
CA ILE A 255 18.28 -30.97 -20.30
C ILE A 255 17.07 -30.37 -21.04
N GLU A 256 16.41 -31.19 -21.86
CA GLU A 256 15.19 -30.83 -22.58
C GLU A 256 13.99 -31.51 -21.91
N GLY A 257 12.87 -30.80 -21.82
CA GLY A 257 11.64 -31.33 -21.23
C GLY A 257 10.49 -30.34 -21.41
N GLN A 258 9.30 -30.88 -21.69
CA GLN A 258 8.08 -30.10 -21.90
C GLN A 258 7.00 -30.50 -20.89
N GLY A 259 6.25 -29.52 -20.39
CA GLY A 259 5.10 -29.73 -19.51
C GLY A 259 5.43 -30.47 -18.21
N LEU A 260 6.60 -30.21 -17.64
CA LEU A 260 7.00 -30.79 -16.36
C LEU A 260 6.09 -30.28 -15.24
N LYS A 261 5.66 -31.18 -14.36
CA LYS A 261 4.92 -30.86 -13.15
C LYS A 261 5.71 -31.32 -11.94
N ILE A 262 5.85 -30.46 -10.96
CA ILE A 262 6.59 -30.70 -9.73
C ILE A 262 5.62 -30.47 -8.57
N ASP A 263 5.42 -31.50 -7.77
CA ASP A 263 4.86 -31.38 -6.43
C ASP A 263 6.03 -31.09 -5.49
N ALA A 264 5.99 -29.95 -4.82
CA ALA A 264 7.09 -29.46 -3.98
C ALA A 264 6.63 -29.26 -2.55
N ASP A 265 7.44 -29.74 -1.62
CA ASP A 265 7.34 -29.48 -0.19
C ASP A 265 8.75 -29.15 0.32
N VAL A 266 9.04 -27.87 0.46
CA VAL A 266 10.38 -27.35 0.74
C VAL A 266 10.32 -26.43 1.94
N MET A 267 11.29 -26.55 2.83
CA MET A 267 11.42 -25.72 4.02
C MET A 267 12.84 -25.21 4.15
N TRP A 268 12.98 -23.92 4.46
CA TRP A 268 14.27 -23.28 4.72
C TRP A 268 14.21 -22.42 5.98
N ALA A 269 15.40 -22.13 6.53
CA ALA A 269 15.55 -21.17 7.62
C ALA A 269 15.59 -19.75 7.05
N GLY A 270 14.95 -18.82 7.74
CA GLY A 270 14.74 -17.45 7.27
C GLY A 270 13.29 -17.21 6.82
N SER A 271 13.08 -15.99 6.36
CA SER A 271 11.88 -15.52 5.65
C SER A 271 11.96 -15.88 4.16
#